data_AF-A0A225DVD9-F1
#
_entry.id   AF-A0A225DVD9-F1
#
_cell.length_a   1.000
_cell.length_b   1.000
_cell.length_c   1.000
_cell.angle_alpha   90.00
_cell.angle_beta   90.00
_cell.angle_gamma   90.00
#
_symmetry.space_group_name_H-M   'P 1'
#
loop_
_entity.id
_entity.type
_entity.pdbx_description
1 polymer ?
#
loop_
_entity_poly.entity_id
_entity_poly.type
_entity_poly.pdbx_seq_one_letter_code
_entity_poly.pdbx_strand_id
1 'polypeptide(L)'
;MENASEDRRAAAVAAMEANRFAEVYRLWLPLAEIGDAEAQGHVGSLMQCGLHRFESLEQLDAAAGSATDAATAAADREQAGWYLQAASAAGIGPASFNLATLYVGGYGGGTWEERKAKAAELYARAYAQGFTAFGWLMHGSGPGQPYLDAMEKFLIEGDQSPPPEWWRAEPGTCSNPTGG
;
A
#
# COMPACT_ATOMS: atom_id res chain seq x y z
N MET A 1 -5.53 -25.63 18.47
CA MET A 1 -4.98 -24.28 18.19
C MET A 1 -5.50 -23.75 16.86
N GLU A 2 -5.58 -24.60 15.82
CA GLU A 2 -6.10 -24.24 14.48
C GLU A 2 -7.50 -23.59 14.51
N ASN A 3 -8.46 -24.17 15.25
CA ASN A 3 -9.81 -23.60 15.39
C ASN A 3 -9.82 -22.16 15.96
N ALA A 4 -8.93 -21.86 16.90
CA ALA A 4 -8.84 -20.51 17.49
C ALA A 4 -8.20 -19.48 16.53
N SER A 5 -7.33 -19.93 15.63
CA SER A 5 -6.76 -19.08 14.57
C SER A 5 -7.78 -18.80 13.47
N GLU A 6 -8.58 -19.81 13.09
CA GLU A 6 -9.67 -19.66 12.12
C GLU A 6 -10.78 -18.76 12.64
N ASP A 7 -11.22 -18.95 13.89
CA ASP A 7 -12.19 -18.07 14.54
C ASP A 7 -11.69 -16.61 14.58
N ARG A 8 -10.40 -16.43 14.85
CA ARG A 8 -9.75 -15.11 14.86
C ARG A 8 -9.71 -14.49 13.46
N ARG A 9 -9.39 -15.29 12.43
CA ARG A 9 -9.40 -14.84 11.03
C ARG A 9 -10.80 -14.38 10.62
N ALA A 10 -11.82 -15.17 10.93
CA ALA A 10 -13.22 -14.82 10.64
C ALA A 10 -13.65 -13.53 11.36
N ALA A 11 -13.29 -13.37 12.64
CA ALA A 11 -13.55 -12.14 13.38
C ALA A 11 -12.83 -10.93 12.76
N ALA A 12 -11.58 -11.12 12.31
CA ALA A 12 -10.81 -10.05 11.68
C ALA A 12 -11.44 -9.58 10.37
N VAL A 13 -11.93 -10.51 9.55
CA VAL A 13 -12.69 -10.21 8.32
C VAL A 13 -13.97 -9.44 8.64
N ALA A 14 -14.75 -9.87 9.62
CA ALA A 14 -15.96 -9.15 10.02
C ALA A 14 -15.66 -7.73 10.55
N ALA A 15 -14.53 -7.55 11.25
CA ALA A 15 -14.08 -6.23 11.69
C ALA A 15 -13.64 -5.34 10.51
N MET A 16 -13.04 -5.92 9.46
CA MET A 16 -12.67 -5.19 8.23
C MET A 16 -13.91 -4.68 7.50
N GLU A 17 -14.91 -5.53 7.32
CA GLU A 17 -16.18 -5.15 6.67
C GLU A 17 -16.90 -4.03 7.43
N ALA A 18 -16.72 -3.98 8.75
CA ALA A 18 -17.27 -2.95 9.60
C ALA A 18 -16.34 -1.72 9.79
N ASN A 19 -15.21 -1.65 9.07
CA ASN A 19 -14.23 -0.57 9.13
C ASN A 19 -13.65 -0.30 10.55
N ARG A 20 -13.50 -1.34 11.38
CA ARG A 20 -12.94 -1.24 12.74
C ARG A 20 -11.45 -1.55 12.74
N PHE A 21 -10.65 -0.65 12.17
CA PHE A 21 -9.25 -0.92 11.82
C PHE A 21 -8.32 -1.29 12.99
N ALA A 22 -8.46 -0.66 14.16
CA ALA A 22 -7.68 -1.05 15.34
C ALA A 22 -8.05 -2.47 15.84
N GLU A 23 -9.31 -2.87 15.72
CA GLU A 23 -9.74 -4.23 16.04
C GLU A 23 -9.19 -5.24 15.03
N VAL A 24 -9.24 -4.92 13.73
CA VAL A 24 -8.61 -5.72 12.67
C VAL A 24 -7.13 -5.95 12.97
N TYR A 25 -6.41 -4.89 13.34
CA TYR A 25 -4.99 -4.98 13.71
C TYR A 25 -4.78 -5.93 14.89
N ARG A 26 -5.55 -5.78 15.97
CA ARG A 26 -5.46 -6.64 17.16
C ARG A 26 -5.75 -8.12 16.87
N LEU A 27 -6.67 -8.39 15.94
CA LEU A 27 -7.03 -9.75 15.55
C LEU A 27 -6.00 -10.37 14.60
N TRP A 28 -5.43 -9.62 13.67
CA TRP A 28 -4.43 -10.16 12.74
C TRP A 28 -3.01 -10.22 13.32
N LEU A 29 -2.64 -9.32 14.24
CA LEU A 29 -1.26 -9.22 14.75
C LEU A 29 -0.70 -10.55 15.27
N PRO A 30 -1.40 -11.32 16.14
CA PRO A 30 -0.85 -12.59 16.63
C PRO A 30 -0.66 -13.64 15.53
N LEU A 31 -1.46 -13.57 14.44
CA LEU A 31 -1.31 -14.46 13.28
C LEU A 31 -0.11 -14.01 12.42
N ALA A 32 0.07 -12.71 12.26
CA ALA A 32 1.20 -12.14 11.53
C ALA A 32 2.55 -12.44 12.21
N GLU A 33 2.59 -12.39 13.55
CA GLU A 33 3.75 -12.70 14.38
C GLU A 33 4.20 -14.17 14.25
N ILE A 34 3.27 -15.10 13.98
CA ILE A 34 3.59 -16.52 13.75
C ILE A 34 3.84 -16.86 12.27
N GLY A 35 3.87 -15.87 11.38
CA GLY A 35 4.25 -16.05 9.98
C GLY A 35 3.08 -16.24 9.00
N ASP A 36 1.84 -15.96 9.39
CA ASP A 36 0.71 -16.00 8.45
C ASP A 36 0.81 -14.87 7.43
N ALA A 37 1.07 -15.20 6.16
CA ALA A 37 1.34 -14.20 5.12
C ALA A 37 0.16 -13.26 4.82
N GLU A 38 -1.08 -13.73 4.94
CA GLU A 38 -2.27 -12.90 4.76
C GLU A 38 -2.38 -11.89 5.91
N ALA A 39 -2.22 -12.38 7.15
CA ALA A 39 -2.18 -11.54 8.33
C ALA A 39 -1.07 -10.48 8.26
N GLN A 40 0.14 -10.87 7.82
CA GLN A 40 1.25 -9.95 7.61
C GLN A 40 0.90 -8.88 6.57
N GLY A 41 0.22 -9.25 5.48
CA GLY A 41 -0.29 -8.30 4.49
C GLY A 41 -1.24 -7.26 5.08
N HIS A 42 -2.22 -7.71 5.88
CA HIS A 42 -3.19 -6.83 6.54
C HIS A 42 -2.55 -5.92 7.59
N VAL A 43 -1.75 -6.49 8.49
CA VAL A 43 -1.04 -5.74 9.54
C VAL A 43 -0.12 -4.69 8.91
N GLY A 44 0.67 -5.07 7.91
CA GLY A 44 1.55 -4.16 7.21
C GLY A 44 0.81 -3.01 6.52
N SER A 45 -0.34 -3.27 5.89
CA SER A 45 -1.18 -2.24 5.27
C SER A 45 -1.75 -1.26 6.30
N LEU A 46 -2.21 -1.75 7.45
CA LEU A 46 -2.77 -0.91 8.51
C LEU A 46 -1.71 -0.02 9.16
N MET A 47 -0.47 -0.51 9.28
CA MET A 47 0.66 0.26 9.79
C MET A 47 1.12 1.32 8.79
N GLN A 48 1.25 0.96 7.52
CA GLN A 48 1.60 1.92 6.46
C GLN A 48 0.68 3.14 6.45
N CYS A 49 -0.63 2.92 6.62
CA CYS A 49 -1.62 4.00 6.63
C CYS A 49 -1.85 4.60 8.03
N GLY A 50 -1.18 4.11 9.08
CA GLY A 50 -1.41 4.53 10.47
C GLY A 50 -2.80 4.18 11.03
N LEU A 51 -3.59 3.36 10.31
CA LEU A 51 -4.99 3.04 10.63
C LEU A 51 -5.14 2.17 11.89
N HIS A 52 -4.12 1.41 12.26
CA HIS A 52 -4.12 0.53 13.42
C HIS A 52 -4.35 1.26 14.77
N ARG A 53 -4.24 2.59 14.80
CA ARG A 53 -4.46 3.43 16.00
C ARG A 53 -5.91 3.90 16.18
N PHE A 54 -6.75 3.72 15.16
CA PHE A 54 -8.09 4.29 15.13
C PHE A 54 -9.14 3.18 15.31
N GLU A 55 -9.90 3.31 16.39
CA GLU A 55 -11.00 2.42 16.74
C GLU A 55 -12.22 2.63 15.83
N SER A 56 -12.39 3.85 15.32
CA SER A 56 -13.52 4.24 14.49
C SER A 56 -13.13 5.27 13.43
N LEU A 57 -13.97 5.38 12.40
CA LEU A 57 -13.85 6.43 11.38
C LEU A 57 -13.99 7.84 11.98
N GLU A 58 -14.78 8.00 13.04
CA GLU A 58 -14.90 9.28 13.75
C GLU A 58 -13.58 9.69 14.42
N GLN A 59 -12.86 8.74 15.02
CA GLN A 59 -11.55 9.01 15.60
C GLN A 59 -10.51 9.36 14.52
N LEU A 60 -10.59 8.69 13.37
CA LEU A 60 -9.75 8.99 12.21
C LEU A 60 -10.03 10.39 11.65
N ASP A 61 -11.30 10.76 11.51
CA ASP A 61 -11.72 12.08 11.01
C ASP A 61 -11.32 13.20 11.99
N ALA A 62 -11.55 13.00 13.29
CA ALA A 62 -11.11 13.92 14.33
C ALA A 62 -9.56 14.07 14.37
N ALA A 63 -8.83 13.06 13.92
CA ALA A 63 -7.38 13.10 13.78
C ALA A 63 -6.91 13.62 12.42
N ALA A 64 -7.78 13.80 11.43
CA ALA A 64 -7.43 14.33 10.12
C ALA A 64 -6.92 15.77 10.27
N GLY A 65 -5.62 15.96 10.03
CA GLY A 65 -4.91 17.22 10.26
C GLY A 65 -4.07 17.27 11.55
N SER A 66 -4.19 16.27 12.43
CA SER A 66 -3.25 16.06 13.51
C SER A 66 -2.00 15.36 12.98
N ALA A 67 -0.88 16.07 12.98
CA ALA A 67 0.41 15.47 12.62
C ALA A 67 0.76 14.40 13.65
N THR A 68 0.70 13.13 13.25
CA THR A 68 1.46 12.09 13.96
C THR A 68 2.92 12.50 13.94
N ASP A 69 3.61 12.40 15.07
CA ASP A 69 5.01 12.79 15.11
C ASP A 69 5.84 11.95 14.12
N ALA A 70 6.89 12.56 13.57
CA ALA A 70 7.68 11.95 12.52
C ALA A 70 8.37 10.64 12.97
N ALA A 71 8.65 10.48 14.27
CA ALA A 71 9.27 9.27 14.80
C ALA A 71 8.28 8.11 14.82
N THR A 72 7.05 8.34 15.29
CA THR A 72 5.97 7.35 15.23
C THR A 72 5.66 6.94 13.79
N ALA A 73 5.54 7.91 12.87
CA ALA A 73 5.31 7.60 11.46
C ALA A 73 6.51 6.89 10.78
N ALA A 74 7.73 7.06 11.27
CA ALA A 74 8.89 6.31 10.80
C ALA A 74 8.88 4.87 11.32
N ALA A 75 8.58 4.67 12.60
CA ALA A 75 8.46 3.35 13.22
C ALA A 75 7.36 2.50 12.55
N ASP A 76 6.20 3.11 12.30
CA ASP A 76 5.10 2.48 11.55
C ASP A 76 5.57 1.97 10.18
N ARG A 77 6.27 2.83 9.43
CA ARG A 77 6.76 2.48 8.08
C ARG A 77 7.80 1.36 8.13
N GLU A 78 8.65 1.34 9.16
CA GLU A 78 9.64 0.28 9.34
C GLU A 78 8.97 -1.07 9.58
N GLN A 79 8.03 -1.13 10.53
CA GLN A 79 7.29 -2.34 10.85
C GLN A 79 6.39 -2.79 9.70
N ALA A 80 5.71 -1.84 9.04
CA ALA A 80 4.94 -2.11 7.83
C ALA A 80 5.82 -2.74 6.74
N GLY A 81 7.01 -2.20 6.51
CA GLY A 81 7.96 -2.73 5.53
C GLY A 81 8.35 -4.17 5.82
N TRP A 82 8.59 -4.52 7.09
CA TRP A 82 8.91 -5.90 7.49
C TRP A 82 7.77 -6.88 7.18
N TYR A 83 6.54 -6.56 7.60
CA TYR A 83 5.37 -7.40 7.37
C TYR A 83 5.03 -7.53 5.87
N LEU A 84 5.07 -6.42 5.12
CA LEU A 84 4.76 -6.40 3.70
C LEU A 84 5.82 -7.14 2.86
N GLN A 85 7.09 -7.13 3.28
CA GLN A 85 8.14 -7.93 2.62
C GLN A 85 7.82 -9.43 2.71
N ALA A 86 7.44 -9.92 3.89
CA ALA A 86 7.10 -11.32 4.07
C ALA A 86 5.86 -11.73 3.25
N ALA A 87 4.79 -10.93 3.30
CA ALA A 87 3.57 -11.16 2.51
C ALA A 87 3.82 -11.07 0.98
N SER A 88 4.62 -10.09 0.54
CA SER A 88 5.05 -9.95 -0.86
C SER A 88 5.88 -11.14 -1.34
N ALA A 89 6.76 -11.67 -0.48
CA ALA A 89 7.52 -12.89 -0.76
C ALA A 89 6.61 -14.11 -0.94
N ALA A 90 5.54 -14.20 -0.15
CA ALA A 90 4.54 -15.27 -0.19
C ALA A 90 3.55 -15.18 -1.36
N GLY A 91 3.62 -14.16 -2.22
CA GLY A 91 2.75 -14.06 -3.39
C GLY A 91 1.52 -13.16 -3.22
N ILE A 92 1.43 -12.42 -2.11
CA ILE A 92 0.28 -11.52 -1.86
C ILE A 92 0.44 -10.22 -2.67
N GLY A 93 -0.23 -10.15 -3.82
CA GLY A 93 -0.17 -9.01 -4.74
C GLY A 93 -0.42 -7.63 -4.11
N PRO A 94 -1.46 -7.44 -3.28
CA PRO A 94 -1.65 -6.19 -2.54
C PRO A 94 -0.45 -5.81 -1.65
N ALA A 95 0.25 -6.79 -1.08
CA ALA A 95 1.43 -6.52 -0.24
C ALA A 95 2.63 -6.04 -1.07
N SER A 96 2.85 -6.61 -2.26
CA SER A 96 3.85 -6.08 -3.20
C SER A 96 3.56 -4.63 -3.60
N PHE A 97 2.29 -4.30 -3.88
CA PHE A 97 1.88 -2.93 -4.21
C PHE A 97 2.09 -1.95 -3.05
N ASN A 98 1.66 -2.34 -1.85
CA ASN A 98 1.82 -1.53 -0.65
C ASN A 98 3.30 -1.30 -0.30
N LEU A 99 4.14 -2.33 -0.45
CA LEU A 99 5.59 -2.22 -0.25
C LEU A 99 6.23 -1.27 -1.28
N ALA A 100 5.78 -1.28 -2.54
CA ALA A 100 6.24 -0.32 -3.54
C ALA A 100 5.91 1.12 -3.13
N THR A 101 4.70 1.34 -2.61
CA THR A 101 4.26 2.66 -2.12
C THR A 101 5.07 3.11 -0.90
N LEU A 102 5.49 2.20 -0.02
CA LEU A 102 6.42 2.53 1.07
C LEU A 102 7.74 3.08 0.54
N TYR A 103 8.34 2.45 -0.48
CA TYR A 103 9.58 2.93 -1.09
C TYR A 103 9.42 4.33 -1.71
N VAL A 104 8.31 4.59 -2.41
CA VAL A 104 7.98 5.94 -2.88
C VAL A 104 7.90 6.93 -1.71
N GLY A 105 7.29 6.54 -0.60
CA GLY A 105 7.20 7.31 0.64
C GLY A 105 8.48 7.41 1.48
N GLY A 106 9.64 7.04 0.94
CA GLY A 106 10.94 7.20 1.60
C GLY A 106 11.40 6.02 2.46
N TYR A 107 10.68 4.90 2.46
CA TYR A 107 11.13 3.68 3.15
C TYR A 107 12.42 3.12 2.53
N GLY A 108 13.26 2.49 3.36
CA GLY A 108 14.52 1.87 2.94
C GLY A 108 15.68 2.83 2.70
N GLY A 109 15.50 4.14 2.93
CA GLY A 109 16.55 5.15 2.81
C GLY A 109 17.06 5.33 1.36
N GLY A 110 18.31 5.77 1.22
CA GLY A 110 18.96 5.94 -0.09
C GLY A 110 18.48 7.15 -0.90
N THR A 111 18.84 7.15 -2.18
CA THR A 111 18.41 8.17 -3.16
C THR A 111 16.99 7.90 -3.65
N TRP A 112 16.36 8.92 -4.26
CA TRP A 112 15.05 8.75 -4.92
C TRP A 112 15.11 7.68 -6.01
N GLU A 113 16.15 7.68 -6.85
CA GLU A 113 16.31 6.72 -7.95
C GLU A 113 16.37 5.26 -7.47
N GLU A 114 17.14 4.97 -6.41
CA GLU A 114 17.22 3.62 -5.85
C GLU A 114 15.86 3.13 -5.34
N ARG A 115 15.08 4.01 -4.71
CA ARG A 115 13.74 3.67 -4.24
C ARG A 115 12.73 3.56 -5.37
N LYS A 116 12.82 4.42 -6.39
CA LYS A 116 11.99 4.38 -7.59
C LYS A 116 12.17 3.05 -8.33
N ALA A 117 13.41 2.60 -8.50
CA ALA A 117 13.72 1.30 -9.10
C ALA A 117 13.10 0.13 -8.31
N LYS A 118 13.28 0.11 -6.97
CA LYS A 118 12.66 -0.92 -6.11
C LYS A 118 11.13 -0.90 -6.19
N ALA A 119 10.52 0.28 -6.21
CA ALA A 119 9.08 0.43 -6.35
C ALA A 119 8.58 -0.14 -7.69
N ALA A 120 9.29 0.11 -8.80
CA ALA A 120 8.95 -0.43 -10.10
C ALA A 120 8.99 -1.97 -10.14
N GLU A 121 10.03 -2.59 -9.55
CA GLU A 121 10.13 -4.05 -9.42
C GLU A 121 8.96 -4.64 -8.62
N LEU A 122 8.59 -3.99 -7.53
CA LEU A 122 7.50 -4.43 -6.66
C LEU A 122 6.12 -4.23 -7.29
N TYR A 123 5.94 -3.17 -8.07
CA TYR A 123 4.75 -3.03 -8.90
C TYR A 123 4.68 -4.16 -9.93
N ALA A 124 5.76 -4.42 -10.68
CA ALA A 124 5.80 -5.56 -11.61
C ALA A 124 5.42 -6.88 -10.92
N ARG A 125 5.96 -7.11 -9.72
CA ARG A 125 5.67 -8.27 -8.90
C ARG A 125 4.19 -8.34 -8.49
N ALA A 126 3.60 -7.23 -8.04
CA ALA A 126 2.19 -7.18 -7.67
C ALA A 126 1.28 -7.60 -8.84
N TYR A 127 1.58 -7.10 -10.04
CA TYR A 127 0.85 -7.48 -11.25
C TYR A 127 1.02 -8.98 -11.58
N ALA A 128 2.25 -9.49 -11.52
CA ALA A 128 2.53 -10.91 -11.72
C ALA A 128 1.84 -11.83 -10.68
N GLN A 129 1.58 -11.30 -9.49
CA GLN A 129 0.81 -11.95 -8.42
C GLN A 129 -0.72 -11.79 -8.59
N GLY A 130 -1.19 -11.22 -9.70
CA GLY A 130 -2.60 -11.08 -10.02
C GLY A 130 -3.27 -9.83 -9.43
N PHE A 131 -2.50 -8.91 -8.84
CA PHE A 131 -3.05 -7.64 -8.37
C PHE A 131 -3.20 -6.64 -9.53
N THR A 132 -4.39 -6.61 -10.11
CA THR A 132 -4.73 -5.79 -11.29
C THR A 132 -5.68 -4.63 -10.97
N ALA A 133 -5.92 -4.32 -9.69
CA ALA A 133 -6.82 -3.24 -9.28
C ALA A 133 -6.42 -1.87 -9.86
N PHE A 134 -5.14 -1.70 -10.19
CA PHE A 134 -4.60 -0.55 -10.90
C PHE A 134 -4.12 -0.91 -12.30
N GLY A 135 -4.82 -1.79 -13.01
CA GLY A 135 -4.38 -2.34 -14.31
C GLY A 135 -3.91 -1.29 -15.32
N TRP A 136 -4.50 -0.09 -15.31
CA TRP A 136 -4.07 1.05 -16.13
C TRP A 136 -2.71 1.64 -15.72
N LEU A 137 -2.41 1.66 -14.42
CA LEU A 137 -1.13 2.07 -13.83
C LEU A 137 -0.02 1.06 -14.18
N MET A 138 -0.42 -0.19 -14.34
CA MET A 138 0.46 -1.36 -14.44
C MET A 138 0.65 -1.85 -15.89
N HIS A 139 -0.02 -1.23 -16.85
CA HIS A 139 0.06 -1.55 -18.28
C HIS A 139 0.89 -0.50 -19.05
N GLY A 140 1.57 -0.87 -20.14
CA GLY A 140 2.33 0.08 -20.97
C GLY A 140 3.82 0.20 -20.63
N SER A 141 4.36 1.43 -20.53
CA SER A 141 5.79 1.82 -20.41
C SER A 141 6.59 1.24 -19.21
N GLY A 142 6.06 0.21 -18.56
CA GLY A 142 6.57 -0.41 -17.34
C GLY A 142 5.44 -0.46 -16.28
N PRO A 143 5.32 -1.55 -15.51
CA PRO A 143 4.30 -1.66 -14.46
C PRO A 143 4.52 -0.61 -13.38
N GLY A 144 3.68 0.43 -13.37
CA GLY A 144 3.76 1.55 -12.43
C GLY A 144 4.59 2.74 -12.92
N GLN A 145 5.22 2.68 -14.10
CA GLN A 145 6.11 3.77 -14.57
C GLN A 145 5.39 5.12 -14.70
N PRO A 146 4.18 5.20 -15.31
CA PRO A 146 3.45 6.48 -15.37
C PRO A 146 3.14 7.08 -13.99
N TYR A 147 2.92 6.22 -12.98
CA TYR A 147 2.71 6.65 -11.60
C TYR A 147 3.98 7.15 -10.95
N LEU A 148 5.09 6.43 -11.13
CA LEU A 148 6.39 6.83 -10.60
C LEU A 148 6.86 8.16 -11.20
N ASP A 149 6.63 8.39 -12.49
CA ASP A 149 6.94 9.66 -13.14
C ASP A 149 6.05 10.81 -12.64
N ALA A 150 4.77 10.54 -12.38
CA ALA A 150 3.87 11.53 -11.76
C ALA A 150 4.31 11.86 -10.32
N MET A 151 4.74 10.85 -9.55
CA MET A 151 5.25 11.05 -8.19
C MET A 151 6.58 11.80 -8.19
N GLU A 152 7.47 11.57 -9.15
CA GLU A 152 8.70 12.33 -9.30
C GLU A 152 8.42 13.82 -9.55
N LYS A 153 7.54 14.13 -10.50
CA LYS A 153 7.13 15.52 -10.77
C LYS A 153 6.51 16.20 -9.55
N PHE A 154 5.63 15.49 -8.84
CA PHE A 154 4.92 16.05 -7.69
C PHE A 154 5.82 16.22 -6.46
N LEU A 155 6.62 15.19 -6.13
CA LEU A 155 7.38 15.12 -4.87
C LEU A 155 8.78 15.73 -4.97
N ILE A 156 9.42 15.65 -6.15
CA ILE A 156 10.80 16.11 -6.35
C ILE A 156 10.84 17.46 -7.05
N GLU A 157 10.08 17.62 -8.13
CA GLU A 157 10.07 18.88 -8.90
C GLU A 157 9.15 19.94 -8.28
N GLY A 158 8.34 19.56 -7.30
CA GLY A 158 7.40 20.45 -6.60
C GLY A 158 6.20 20.87 -7.45
N ASP A 159 5.96 20.16 -8.56
CA ASP A 159 4.90 20.48 -9.50
C ASP A 159 3.53 20.16 -8.89
N GLN A 160 2.75 21.20 -8.59
CA GLN A 160 1.36 21.09 -8.12
C GLN A 160 0.36 21.03 -9.29
N SER A 161 0.83 20.86 -10.52
CA SER A 161 -0.04 20.73 -11.69
C SER A 161 -1.03 19.58 -11.49
N PRO A 162 -2.29 19.78 -11.92
CA PRO A 162 -3.29 18.75 -11.75
C PRO A 162 -2.85 17.48 -12.50
N PRO A 163 -3.22 16.29 -11.98
CA PRO A 163 -2.88 15.03 -12.62
C PRO A 163 -3.24 15.06 -14.11
N PRO A 164 -2.39 14.48 -14.99
CA PRO A 164 -2.61 14.46 -16.43
C PRO A 164 -4.05 14.08 -16.81
N GLU A 165 -4.57 14.65 -17.90
CA GLU A 165 -5.97 14.47 -18.31
C GLU A 165 -6.38 13.00 -18.49
N TRP A 166 -5.45 12.13 -18.92
CA TRP A 166 -5.69 10.69 -19.03
C TRP A 166 -5.94 9.99 -17.69
N TRP A 167 -5.62 10.62 -16.55
CA TRP A 167 -5.92 10.14 -15.20
C TRP A 167 -7.38 10.41 -14.81
N ARG A 168 -8.03 11.36 -15.48
CA ARG A 168 -9.47 11.63 -15.35
C ARG A 168 -10.31 10.92 -16.41
N ALA A 169 -9.65 10.20 -17.33
CA ALA A 169 -10.33 9.43 -18.35
C ALA A 169 -10.96 8.18 -17.73
N GLU A 170 -12.27 7.99 -17.94
CA GLU A 170 -12.96 6.79 -17.49
C GLU A 170 -12.36 5.53 -18.13
N PRO A 171 -12.35 4.38 -17.42
CA PRO A 171 -11.83 3.14 -17.95
C PRO A 171 -12.59 2.72 -19.22
N GLY A 172 -11.99 2.98 -20.39
CA GLY A 172 -12.58 2.67 -21.69
C GLY A 172 -12.13 3.56 -22.85
N THR A 173 -11.50 4.71 -22.59
CA THR A 173 -11.05 5.63 -23.65
C THR A 173 -9.53 5.57 -23.85
N CYS A 174 -8.99 4.37 -24.07
CA CYS A 174 -7.67 4.23 -24.69
C CYS A 174 -7.77 4.56 -26.18
N SER A 175 -7.93 5.84 -26.52
CA SER A 175 -7.66 6.31 -27.88
C SER A 175 -6.15 6.54 -27.99
N ASN A 176 -5.48 5.62 -28.68
CA ASN A 176 -4.07 5.75 -29.08
C ASN A 176 -3.85 7.12 -29.77
N PRO A 177 -2.87 7.94 -29.35
CA PRO A 177 -2.40 9.02 -30.20
C PRO A 177 -1.51 8.42 -31.28
N THR A 178 -2.12 8.04 -32.41
CA THR A 178 -1.39 7.92 -33.67
C THR A 178 -1.04 9.31 -34.17
N GLY A 179 0.26 9.62 -34.22
CA GLY A 179 0.93 10.37 -35.28
C GLY A 179 0.48 11.81 -35.57
N GLY A 180 1.41 12.75 -35.37
CA GLY A 180 1.38 14.12 -35.88
C GLY A 180 2.62 14.87 -35.44
#